data_AF-A0A0A1UQA1-F1
#
_entry.id   AF-A0A0A1UQA1-F1
#
_cell.length_a   1.000
_cell.length_b   1.000
_cell.length_c   1.000
_cell.angle_alpha   90.00
_cell.angle_beta   90.00
_cell.angle_gamma   90.00
#
_symmetry.space_group_name_H-M   'P 1'
#
loop_
_entity.id
_entity.type
_entity.pdbx_description
1 polymer ?
#
loop_
_entity_poly.entity_id
_entity_poly.type
_entity_poly.pdbx_seq_one_letter_code
_entity_poly.pdbx_strand_id
1 'polypeptide(L)' 'LAALRDTPTLVLGVASDILFPAWQQREIAQSLRLAGNRGVTHVELSEEMSLFGHDTFLLDLEHVGGNVRMFLN' A
#
# COMPACT_ATOMS: atom_id res chain seq x y z
N LEU A 1 -4.82 6.41 17.04
CA LEU A 1 -4.65 6.95 15.67
C LEU A 1 -4.18 8.41 15.60
N ALA A 2 -4.14 9.18 16.70
CA ALA A 2 -3.69 10.58 16.68
C ALA A 2 -2.26 10.77 16.12
N ALA A 3 -1.34 9.84 16.39
CA ALA A 3 0.05 9.91 15.93
C ALA A 3 0.20 9.87 14.40
N LEU A 4 -0.75 9.25 13.67
CA LEU A 4 -0.68 9.11 12.21
C LEU A 4 -1.60 10.11 11.49
N ARG A 5 -2.25 11.04 12.18
CA ARG A 5 -3.16 12.00 11.54
C ARG A 5 -2.43 12.87 10.52
N ASP A 6 -1.27 13.40 10.89
CA ASP A 6 -0.54 14.37 10.06
C ASP A 6 0.72 13.75 9.43
N THR A 7 0.83 12.43 9.44
CA THR A 7 1.96 11.69 8.85
C THR A 7 1.57 11.19 7.46
N PRO A 8 2.23 11.65 6.38
CA PRO A 8 2.04 11.08 5.05
C PRO A 8 2.20 9.56 5.11
N THR A 9 1.28 8.82 4.50
CA THR A 9 1.29 7.35 4.57
C THR A 9 1.02 6.77 3.20
N LEU A 10 1.91 5.87 2.75
CA LEU A 10 1.70 5.00 1.60
C LEU A 10 1.19 3.64 2.09
N VAL A 11 0.05 3.22 1.57
CA VAL A 11 -0.48 1.85 1.72
C VAL A 11 -0.38 1.18 0.35
N LEU A 12 0.48 0.17 0.23
CA LEU A 12 0.73 -0.55 -1.01
C LEU A 12 0.33 -2.01 -0.83
N GLY A 13 -0.71 -2.42 -1.57
CA GLY A 13 -1.24 -3.78 -1.56
C GLY A 13 -0.94 -4.52 -2.86
N VAL A 14 -1.07 -5.85 -2.80
CA VAL A 14 -0.95 -6.76 -3.94
C VAL A 14 -2.24 -7.58 -4.01
N ALA A 15 -2.91 -7.58 -5.16
CA ALA A 15 -4.19 -8.27 -5.33
C ALA A 15 -4.08 -9.79 -5.10
N SER A 16 -2.96 -10.39 -5.51
CA SER A 16 -2.66 -11.82 -5.38
C SER A 16 -2.08 -12.23 -4.01
N ASP A 17 -1.93 -11.30 -3.05
CA ASP A 17 -1.45 -11.65 -1.71
C ASP A 17 -2.54 -12.39 -0.92
N ILE A 18 -2.30 -13.69 -0.68
CA ILE A 18 -3.21 -14.56 0.09
C ILE A 18 -3.00 -14.48 1.61
N LEU A 19 -1.85 -13.98 2.06
CA LEU A 19 -1.51 -13.85 3.48
C LEU A 19 -2.08 -12.55 4.05
N PHE A 20 -2.01 -11.48 3.27
CA PHE A 20 -2.58 -10.16 3.59
C PHE A 20 -3.45 -9.67 2.43
N PRO A 21 -4.70 -10.14 2.34
CA PRO A 21 -5.57 -9.83 1.21
C PRO A 21 -5.74 -8.32 0.96
N ALA A 22 -5.84 -7.93 -0.31
CA ALA A 22 -5.93 -6.53 -0.73
C ALA A 22 -7.07 -5.73 -0.05
N TRP A 23 -8.17 -6.37 0.33
CA TRP A 23 -9.25 -5.69 1.05
C TRP A 23 -8.81 -5.18 2.44
N GLN A 24 -7.88 -5.86 3.13
CA GLN A 24 -7.34 -5.40 4.41
C GLN A 24 -6.48 -4.14 4.23
N GLN A 25 -5.72 -4.07 3.13
CA GLN A 25 -4.94 -2.86 2.77
C GLN A 25 -5.89 -1.68 2.50
N ARG A 26 -7.00 -1.91 1.80
CA ARG A 26 -8.05 -0.90 1.58
C ARG A 26 -8.65 -0.42 2.91
N GLU A 27 -8.94 -1.33 3.83
CA GLU A 27 -9.46 -0.99 5.17
C GLU A 27 -8.46 -0.15 5.98
N ILE A 28 -7.16 -0.44 5.91
CA ILE A 28 -6.11 0.38 6.55
C ILE A 28 -6.12 1.80 5.97
N ALA A 29 -6.12 1.93 4.64
CA ALA A 29 -6.12 3.24 3.98
C ALA A 29 -7.40 4.04 4.33
N GLN A 30 -8.56 3.39 4.36
CA GLN A 30 -9.82 4.02 4.75
C GLN A 30 -9.81 4.43 6.23
N SER A 31 -9.32 3.57 7.11
CA SER A 31 -9.24 3.85 8.56
C SER A 31 -8.36 5.06 8.86
N LEU A 32 -7.22 5.19 8.17
CA LEU A 32 -6.34 6.35 8.29
C LEU A 32 -7.04 7.65 7.83
N ARG A 33 -7.75 7.59 6.69
CA ARG A 33 -8.53 8.73 6.18
C ARG A 33 -9.63 9.15 7.15
N LEU A 34 -10.41 8.19 7.67
CA LEU A 34 -11.46 8.42 8.65
C LEU A 34 -10.93 8.98 9.97
N ALA A 35 -9.70 8.61 10.35
CA ALA A 35 -9.01 9.19 11.53
C ALA A 35 -8.51 10.63 11.32
N GLY A 36 -8.69 11.17 10.11
CA GLY A 36 -8.35 12.54 9.75
C GLY A 36 -7.04 12.70 8.97
N ASN A 37 -6.40 11.60 8.53
CA ASN A 37 -5.20 11.68 7.71
C ASN A 37 -5.54 12.06 6.26
N ARG A 38 -5.04 13.22 5.83
CA ARG A 38 -5.26 13.79 4.49
C ARG A 38 -4.17 13.44 3.48
N GLY A 39 -3.07 12.84 3.93
CA GLY A 39 -1.90 12.46 3.14
C GLY A 39 -1.78 10.94 2.92
N VAL A 40 -2.91 10.25 2.72
CA VAL A 40 -2.94 8.79 2.49
C VAL A 40 -2.94 8.47 0.99
N THR A 41 -1.81 7.96 0.50
CA THR A 41 -1.68 7.37 -0.84
C THR A 41 -1.96 5.87 -0.75
N HIS A 42 -2.87 5.37 -1.57
CA HIS A 42 -3.19 3.93 -1.64
C HIS A 42 -2.95 3.43 -3.06
N VAL A 43 -2.12 2.40 -3.20
CA VAL A 43 -1.76 1.75 -4.46
C VAL A 43 -2.03 0.27 -4.32
N GLU A 44 -2.61 -0.34 -5.35
CA GLU A 44 -2.85 -1.77 -5.39
C GLU A 44 -2.28 -2.34 -6.69
N LEU A 45 -1.33 -3.26 -6.58
CA LEU A 45 -0.77 -3.97 -7.72
C LEU A 45 -1.73 -5.09 -8.14
N SER A 46 -2.08 -5.14 -9.42
CA SER A 46 -2.95 -6.17 -9.99
C SER A 46 -2.24 -7.52 -10.03
N GLU A 47 -3.01 -8.60 -10.21
CA GLU A 47 -2.45 -9.95 -10.36
C GLU A 47 -1.52 -10.06 -11.57
N GLU A 48 -1.81 -9.30 -12.65
CA GLU A 48 -0.98 -9.25 -13.85
C GLU A 48 0.36 -8.54 -13.61
N MET A 49 0.39 -7.56 -12.70
CA MET A 49 1.61 -6.85 -12.31
C MET A 49 2.44 -7.63 -11.29
N SER A 50 1.84 -8.61 -10.60
CA SER A 50 2.45 -9.24 -9.44
C SER A 50 2.15 -10.74 -9.38
N LEU A 51 3.08 -11.52 -9.96
CA LEU A 51 2.99 -12.98 -10.04
C LEU A 51 3.38 -13.70 -8.74
N PHE A 52 3.93 -13.00 -7.75
CA PHE A 52 4.52 -13.61 -6.54
C PHE A 52 3.65 -13.49 -5.29
N GLY A 53 2.45 -12.89 -5.39
CA GLY A 53 1.56 -12.68 -4.26
C GLY A 53 2.24 -11.89 -3.15
N HIS A 54 2.32 -12.47 -1.95
CA HIS A 54 2.97 -11.83 -0.81
C HIS A 54 4.42 -11.44 -1.10
N ASP A 55 5.20 -12.30 -1.74
CA ASP A 55 6.64 -12.10 -1.90
C ASP A 55 7.00 -10.99 -2.91
N THR A 56 6.01 -10.40 -3.59
CA THR A 56 6.21 -9.29 -4.53
C THR A 56 6.94 -8.10 -3.90
N PHE A 57 6.75 -7.82 -2.61
CA PHE A 57 7.49 -6.73 -1.95
C PHE A 57 9.01 -6.94 -1.94
N LEU A 58 9.48 -8.18 -2.05
CA LEU A 58 10.90 -8.54 -2.15
C LEU A 58 11.40 -8.60 -3.59
N LEU A 59 10.53 -8.96 -4.52
CA LEU A 59 10.92 -9.37 -5.87
C LEU A 59 10.66 -8.31 -6.94
N ASP A 60 9.62 -7.48 -6.77
CA ASP A 60 9.22 -6.49 -7.77
C ASP A 60 9.79 -5.10 -7.46
N LEU A 61 11.08 -4.94 -7.75
CA LEU A 61 11.78 -3.68 -7.53
C LEU A 61 11.21 -2.53 -8.37
N GLU A 62 10.65 -2.81 -9.54
CA GLU A 62 10.13 -1.78 -10.44
C GLU A 62 8.83 -1.19 -9.89
N HIS A 63 7.81 -2.01 -9.64
CA HIS A 63 6.51 -1.50 -9.22
C HIS A 63 6.52 -1.11 -7.74
N VAL A 64 7.12 -1.92 -6.85
CA VAL A 64 7.18 -1.59 -5.42
C VAL A 64 8.17 -0.46 -5.18
N GLY A 65 9.40 -0.60 -5.69
CA GLY A 65 10.43 0.42 -5.54
C GLY A 65 10.07 1.73 -6.24
N GLY A 66 9.42 1.68 -7.40
CA GLY A 66 8.91 2.86 -8.11
C GLY A 66 7.90 3.66 -7.28
N ASN A 67 6.90 2.98 -6.71
CA ASN A 67 5.90 3.63 -5.85
C ASN A 67 6.52 4.20 -4.56
N VAL A 68 7.46 3.48 -3.93
CA VAL A 68 8.20 3.98 -2.75
C VAL A 68 9.02 5.22 -3.12
N ARG A 69 9.72 5.20 -4.26
CA ARG A 69 10.49 6.36 -4.75
C ARG A 69 9.57 7.55 -5.00
N MET A 70 8.43 7.36 -5.65
CA MET A 70 7.47 8.44 -5.90
C MET A 70 6.90 9.03 -4.62
N PHE A 71 6.73 8.21 -3.58
CA PHE A 71 6.18 8.66 -2.30
C PHE A 71 7.20 9.44 -1.44
N LEU A 72 8.49 9.12 -1.55
CA LEU A 72 9.56 9.73 -0.73
C LEU A 72 10.21 10.97 -1.34
N ASN A 73 9.95 11.28 -2.61
CA ASN A 73 10.46 12.48 -3.30
C ASN A 73 9.40 13.58 -3.37
#